data_AF-A0AAW4AXZ7-F1
#
_entry.id   AF-A0AAW4AXZ7-F1
#
_cell.length_a   1.000
_cell.length_b   1.000
_cell.length_c   1.000
_cell.angle_alpha   90.00
_cell.angle_beta   90.00
_cell.angle_gamma   90.00
#
_symmetry.space_group_name_H-M   'P 1'
#
loop_
_entity.id
_entity.type
_entity.pdbx_description
1 polymer ?
#
loop_
_entity_poly.entity_id
_entity_poly.type
_entity_poly.pdbx_seq_one_letter_code
_entity_poly.pdbx_strand_id
1 'polypeptide(L)'
;MGELSDFYHRYLTEELDLPENFGKTWSKDDEEVLYEMIELACTCRQIAEELKRHPASVATRLAKCLDDESLQDRLNEDTYDVPVKELIDWKT
;
A
#
# COMPACT_ATOMS: atom_id res chain seq x y z
N MET A 1 -18.25 2.27 29.74
CA MET A 1 -17.41 3.45 29.47
C MET A 1 -15.93 3.03 29.51
N GLY A 2 -15.48 2.25 28.52
CA GLY A 2 -14.10 1.75 28.44
C GLY A 2 -13.50 1.83 27.02
N GLU A 3 -14.34 1.87 25.98
CA GLU A 3 -13.91 1.77 24.58
C GLU A 3 -13.04 2.94 24.10
N LEU A 4 -13.23 4.15 24.63
CA LEU A 4 -12.44 5.30 24.20
C LEU A 4 -11.04 5.33 24.85
N SER A 5 -10.94 4.88 26.10
CA SER A 5 -9.67 4.85 26.84
C SER A 5 -8.71 3.83 26.26
N ASP A 6 -9.22 2.67 25.82
CA ASP A 6 -8.40 1.60 25.22
C ASP A 6 -7.88 1.98 23.82
N PHE A 7 -8.68 2.74 23.04
CA PHE A 7 -8.24 3.31 21.76
C PHE A 7 -7.08 4.31 21.96
N TYR A 8 -7.22 5.23 22.92
CA TYR A 8 -6.16 6.19 23.24
C TYR A 8 -4.93 5.51 23.82
N HIS A 9 -5.10 4.49 24.68
CA HIS A 9 -3.97 3.73 25.20
C HIS A 9 -3.19 3.05 24.07
N ARG A 10 -3.86 2.40 23.11
CA ARG A 10 -3.21 1.75 21.96
C ARG A 10 -2.50 2.73 21.03
N TYR A 11 -3.03 3.94 20.88
CA TYR A 11 -2.41 5.02 20.10
C TYR A 11 -1.22 5.65 20.83
N LEU A 12 -1.26 5.73 22.17
CA LEU A 12 -0.25 6.38 23.02
C LEU A 12 0.88 5.43 23.48
N THR A 13 0.71 4.11 23.43
CA THR A 13 1.72 3.14 23.91
C THR A 13 2.75 2.70 22.86
N GLU A 14 2.78 3.31 21.66
CA GLU A 14 3.96 3.32 20.76
C GLU A 14 4.75 2.00 20.57
N GLU A 15 4.08 0.90 20.24
CA GLU A 15 4.69 -0.18 19.44
C GLU A 15 3.82 -0.43 18.19
N LEU A 16 3.47 0.64 17.49
CA LEU A 16 3.10 0.50 16.10
C LEU A 16 4.41 0.48 15.32
N ASP A 17 4.83 -0.70 14.85
CA ASP A 17 5.89 -0.85 13.86
C ASP A 17 5.41 -0.21 12.55
N LEU A 18 5.40 1.12 12.53
CA LEU A 18 4.99 1.91 11.39
C LEU A 18 6.13 1.85 10.37
N PRO A 19 5.80 1.59 9.10
CA PRO A 19 6.78 1.68 8.03
C PRO A 19 7.45 3.06 8.02
N GLU A 20 8.74 3.13 7.65
CA GLU A 20 9.56 4.35 7.69
C GLU A 20 8.91 5.55 6.97
N ASN A 21 8.10 5.27 5.94
CA ASN A 21 7.42 6.27 5.13
C ASN A 21 5.93 6.42 5.45
N PHE A 22 5.48 5.96 6.62
CA PHE A 22 4.11 6.15 7.08
C PHE A 22 3.75 7.65 7.14
N GLY A 23 2.64 8.02 6.49
CA GLY A 23 2.16 9.42 6.43
C GLY A 23 2.98 10.36 5.56
N LYS A 24 4.12 9.93 4.98
CA LYS A 24 4.90 10.77 4.07
C LYS A 24 4.20 10.93 2.72
N THR A 25 4.34 12.11 2.11
CA THR A 25 3.87 12.40 0.76
C THR A 25 4.57 11.51 -0.26
N TRP A 26 3.89 11.14 -1.35
CA TRP A 26 4.49 10.40 -2.46
C TRP A 26 5.37 11.33 -3.29
N SER A 27 6.63 10.93 -3.47
CA SER A 27 7.56 11.62 -4.37
C SER A 27 7.42 11.09 -5.81
N LYS A 28 8.04 11.78 -6.78
CA LYS A 28 8.13 11.24 -8.16
C LYS A 28 8.98 9.98 -8.20
N ASP A 29 10.07 9.93 -7.44
CA ASP A 29 10.94 8.76 -7.35
C ASP A 29 10.17 7.55 -6.79
N ASP A 30 9.31 7.77 -5.78
CA ASP A 30 8.43 6.70 -5.24
C ASP A 30 7.48 6.15 -6.33
N GLU A 31 6.99 7.02 -7.22
CA GLU A 31 6.13 6.62 -8.33
C GLU A 31 6.91 5.85 -9.40
N GLU A 32 8.13 6.28 -9.73
CA GLU A 32 9.00 5.57 -10.68
C GLU A 32 9.32 4.15 -10.19
N VAL A 33 9.71 4.00 -8.92
CA VAL A 33 9.93 2.68 -8.30
C VAL A 33 8.65 1.85 -8.31
N LEU A 34 7.50 2.46 -8.02
CA LEU A 34 6.22 1.77 -8.06
C LEU A 34 5.91 1.23 -9.46
N TYR A 35 6.13 2.00 -10.53
CA TYR A 35 5.92 1.52 -11.90
C TYR A 35 6.91 0.42 -12.29
N GLU A 36 8.21 0.59 -11.99
CA GLU A 36 9.24 -0.40 -12.28
C GLU A 36 8.90 -1.76 -11.64
N MET A 37 8.49 -1.76 -10.37
CA MET A 37 8.14 -2.99 -9.67
C MET A 37 6.89 -3.67 -10.22
N ILE A 38 5.90 -2.91 -10.71
CA ILE A 38 4.74 -3.52 -11.39
C ILE A 38 5.20 -4.20 -12.69
N GLU A 39 6.10 -3.58 -13.46
CA GLU A 39 6.66 -4.17 -14.67
C GLU A 39 7.41 -5.48 -14.39
N LEU A 40 8.14 -5.52 -13.27
CA LEU A 40 8.82 -6.71 -12.74
C LEU A 40 7.88 -7.76 -12.12
N ALA A 41 6.56 -7.57 -12.23
CA ALA A 41 5.53 -8.45 -11.69
C ALA A 41 5.63 -8.63 -10.15
N CYS A 42 6.09 -7.60 -9.44
CA CYS A 42 6.09 -7.61 -7.98
C CYS A 42 4.67 -7.59 -7.41
N THR A 43 4.56 -8.13 -6.20
CA THR A 43 3.34 -8.12 -5.39
C THR A 43 3.19 -6.81 -4.63
N CYS A 44 1.98 -6.50 -4.15
CA CYS A 44 1.75 -5.28 -3.35
C CYS A 44 2.61 -5.26 -2.08
N ARG A 45 2.82 -6.42 -1.45
CA ARG A 45 3.67 -6.56 -0.26
C ARG A 45 5.13 -6.23 -0.56
N GLN A 46 5.68 -6.73 -1.67
CA GLN A 46 7.06 -6.43 -2.07
C GLN A 46 7.25 -4.94 -2.38
N ILE A 47 6.31 -4.32 -3.07
CA ILE A 47 6.35 -2.87 -3.35
C ILE A 47 6.29 -2.06 -2.05
N ALA A 48 5.47 -2.51 -1.09
CA ALA A 48 5.36 -1.88 0.22
C ALA A 48 6.66 -1.99 1.03
N GLU A 49 7.32 -3.14 0.99
CA GLU A 49 8.63 -3.35 1.61
C GLU A 49 9.70 -2.44 1.01
N GLU A 50 9.79 -2.37 -0.33
CA GLU A 50 10.78 -1.54 -1.03
C GLU A 50 10.57 -0.05 -0.74
N LEU A 51 9.34 0.42 -0.85
CA LEU A 51 8.99 1.81 -0.57
C LEU A 51 8.90 2.11 0.94
N LYS A 52 9.11 1.11 1.79
CA LYS A 52 8.96 1.19 3.26
C LYS A 52 7.64 1.85 3.66
N ARG A 53 6.56 1.46 2.99
CA ARG A 53 5.19 1.94 3.20
C ARG A 53 4.28 0.79 3.61
N HIS A 54 3.08 1.11 4.08
CA HIS A 54 2.08 0.09 4.36
C HIS A 54 1.45 -0.40 3.03
N PRO A 55 1.20 -1.71 2.85
CA PRO A 55 0.56 -2.25 1.65
C PRO A 55 -0.75 -1.54 1.26
N ALA A 56 -1.61 -1.22 2.22
CA ALA A 56 -2.83 -0.45 1.97
C ALA A 56 -2.56 0.95 1.37
N SER A 57 -1.47 1.62 1.77
CA SER A 57 -1.08 2.89 1.17
C SER A 57 -0.61 2.70 -0.27
N VAL A 58 0.09 1.60 -0.57
CA VAL A 58 0.52 1.25 -1.92
C VAL A 58 -0.68 0.92 -2.80
N ALA A 59 -1.62 0.09 -2.32
CA ALA A 59 -2.86 -0.23 -3.02
C ALA A 59 -3.68 1.02 -3.38
N THR A 60 -3.82 1.94 -2.42
CA THR A 60 -4.50 3.23 -2.66
C THR A 60 -3.77 4.06 -3.71
N ARG A 61 -2.43 4.02 -3.71
CA ARG A 61 -1.64 4.75 -4.71
C ARG A 61 -1.76 4.13 -6.09
N LEU A 62 -1.70 2.80 -6.18
CA LEU A 62 -1.88 2.04 -7.43
C LEU A 62 -3.20 2.37 -8.11
N ALA A 63 -4.31 2.33 -7.36
CA ALA A 63 -5.63 2.71 -7.88
C ALA A 63 -5.64 4.14 -8.46
N LYS A 64 -4.98 5.09 -7.80
CA LYS A 64 -4.85 6.48 -8.28
C LYS A 64 -3.93 6.63 -9.50
N CYS A 65 -2.83 5.88 -9.54
CA CYS A 65 -1.86 5.95 -10.63
C CYS A 65 -2.41 5.33 -11.93
N LEU A 66 -3.21 4.26 -11.79
CA LEU A 66 -3.81 3.54 -12.92
C LEU A 66 -5.21 4.06 -13.29
N ASP A 67 -5.70 5.08 -12.59
CA ASP A 67 -7.06 5.65 -12.75
C ASP A 67 -8.15 4.57 -12.72
N ASP A 68 -7.96 3.56 -11.87
CA ASP A 68 -8.86 2.43 -11.71
C ASP A 68 -9.25 2.28 -10.24
N GLU A 69 -10.40 2.85 -9.90
CA GLU A 69 -10.96 2.80 -8.55
C GLU A 69 -11.36 1.37 -8.13
N SER A 70 -11.66 0.49 -9.09
CA SER A 70 -12.01 -0.91 -8.81
C SER A 70 -10.82 -1.71 -8.28
N LEU A 71 -9.59 -1.22 -8.48
CA LEU A 71 -8.40 -1.83 -7.92
C LEU A 71 -8.37 -1.79 -6.40
N GLN A 72 -9.06 -0.84 -5.75
CA GLN A 72 -9.12 -0.84 -4.28
C GLN A 72 -9.84 -2.08 -3.75
N ASP A 73 -10.87 -2.56 -4.45
CA ASP A 73 -11.59 -3.78 -4.08
C ASP A 73 -10.75 -5.04 -4.39
N ARG A 74 -9.94 -4.98 -5.45
CA ARG A 74 -9.06 -6.09 -5.90
C ARG A 74 -7.73 -6.18 -5.14
N LEU A 75 -7.23 -5.07 -4.56
CA LEU A 75 -5.97 -4.97 -3.82
C LEU A 75 -6.26 -4.85 -2.31
N ASN A 76 -6.69 -5.96 -1.73
CA ASN A 76 -6.94 -6.14 -0.30
C ASN A 76 -5.91 -7.10 0.33
N GLU A 77 -5.98 -7.29 1.65
CA GLU A 77 -5.03 -8.11 2.42
C GLU A 77 -4.88 -9.54 1.89
N ASP A 78 -5.92 -10.14 1.33
CA ASP A 78 -5.89 -11.51 0.78
C ASP A 78 -5.14 -11.58 -0.57
N THR A 79 -4.95 -10.44 -1.23
CA THR A 79 -4.38 -10.33 -2.58
C THR A 79 -3.02 -9.65 -2.62
N TYR A 80 -2.50 -9.19 -1.48
CA TYR A 80 -1.20 -8.50 -1.42
C TYR A 80 -0.01 -9.35 -1.83
N ASP A 81 -0.18 -10.68 -1.82
CA ASP A 81 0.82 -11.66 -2.24
C ASP A 81 0.61 -12.12 -3.71
N VAL A 82 -0.36 -11.54 -4.42
CA VAL A 82 -0.57 -11.77 -5.86
C VAL A 82 0.18 -10.68 -6.64
N PRO A 83 0.86 -11.03 -7.76
CA PRO A 83 1.50 -10.04 -8.62
C PRO A 83 0.49 -8.96 -9.05
N VAL A 84 0.84 -7.68 -8.84
CA VAL A 84 -0.07 -6.58 -9.17
C VAL A 84 -0.48 -6.61 -10.64
N LYS A 85 0.43 -7.06 -11.51
CA LYS A 85 0.19 -7.21 -12.95
C LYS A 85 -0.96 -8.18 -13.30
N GLU A 86 -1.25 -9.17 -12.46
CA GLU A 86 -2.38 -10.10 -12.65
C GLU A 86 -3.70 -9.50 -12.14
N LEU A 87 -3.62 -8.49 -11.28
CA LEU A 87 -4.74 -7.78 -10.69
C LEU A 87 -5.11 -6.51 -11.45
N ILE A 88 -4.35 -6.11 -12.46
CA ILE A 88 -4.62 -4.93 -13.28
C ILE A 88 -4.86 -5.37 -14.72
N ASP A 89 -5.91 -4.84 -15.35
CA ASP A 89 -6.10 -5.02 -16.79
C ASP A 89 -5.16 -4.05 -17.52
N TRP A 90 -3.93 -4.50 -17.78
CA TRP A 90 -2.98 -3.73 -18.57
C TRP A 90 -3.53 -3.61 -20.01
N LYS A 91 -4.19 -2.50 -20.33
CA LYS A 91 -4.44 -2.15 -21.74
C LYS A 91 -3.08 -1.88 -22.37
N THR A 92 -2.60 -2.88 -23.11
CA THR A 92 -1.38 -2.81 -23.92
C THR A 92 -1.56 -1.82 -25.05
#